data_AF-A0A3M7TBU0-F1
#
_entry.id   AF-A0A3M7TBU0-F1
#
_cell.length_a   1.000
_cell.length_b   1.000
_cell.length_c   1.000
_cell.angle_alpha   90.00
_cell.angle_beta   90.00
_cell.angle_gamma   90.00
#
_symmetry.space_group_name_H-M   'P 1'
#
loop_
_entity.id
_entity.type
_entity.pdbx_description
1 polymer ?
#
loop_
_entity_poly.entity_id
_entity_poly.type
_entity_poly.pdbx_seq_one_letter_code
_entity_poly.pdbx_strand_id
1 'polypeptide(L)'
;MKKASKFFIYFLLFVGLFLGWFAYKRHFYYFGDTGKCVTVWKKLWGKSIIVPGKYYGIGTPDNYVETGSVSYISIFWSKELPNSFIVSGENPKSYIINSAETNKNIFLKYEDKKEYYKNILYSKSNNKLKQDAEVLSISMREPYATDKKGNKKY
;
A
#
# COMPACT_ATOMS: atom_id res chain seq x y z
N MET A 1 -20.27 11.88 -43.99
CA MET A 1 -18.98 11.40 -43.42
C MET A 1 -18.43 12.25 -42.27
N LYS A 2 -18.43 13.60 -42.32
CA LYS A 2 -17.85 14.45 -41.23
C LYS A 2 -18.49 14.30 -39.83
N LYS A 3 -19.79 13.97 -39.75
CA LYS A 3 -20.50 13.77 -38.46
C LYS A 3 -20.12 12.47 -37.75
N ALA A 4 -19.97 11.37 -38.51
CA ALA A 4 -19.57 10.07 -37.96
C ALA A 4 -18.13 10.08 -37.43
N SER A 5 -17.22 10.81 -38.11
CA SER A 5 -15.84 10.99 -37.65
C SER A 5 -15.75 11.77 -36.33
N LYS A 6 -16.52 12.86 -36.16
CA LYS A 6 -16.58 13.59 -34.89
C LYS A 6 -17.12 12.73 -33.75
N PHE A 7 -18.16 11.93 -34.01
CA PHE A 7 -18.72 10.99 -33.04
C PHE A 7 -17.67 9.96 -32.58
N PHE A 8 -16.90 9.39 -33.50
CA PHE A 8 -15.86 8.43 -33.16
C PHE A 8 -14.75 9.04 -32.30
N ILE A 9 -14.34 10.28 -32.57
CA ILE A 9 -13.37 11.01 -31.74
C ILE A 9 -13.91 11.22 -30.33
N TYR A 10 -15.16 11.69 -30.19
CA TYR A 10 -15.78 11.86 -28.87
C TYR A 10 -15.95 10.54 -28.12
N PHE A 11 -16.27 9.45 -28.82
CA PHE A 11 -16.35 8.12 -28.24
C PHE A 11 -15.00 7.64 -27.70
N LEU A 12 -13.92 7.79 -28.48
CA LEU A 12 -12.57 7.45 -28.01
C LEU A 12 -12.13 8.30 -26.82
N LEU A 13 -12.45 9.60 -26.83
CA LEU A 13 -12.21 10.51 -25.70
C LEU A 13 -12.98 10.07 -24.45
N PHE A 14 -14.25 9.72 -24.60
CA PHE A 14 -15.08 9.20 -23.52
C PHE A 14 -14.53 7.88 -22.95
N VAL A 15 -14.16 6.94 -23.82
CA VAL A 15 -13.54 5.67 -23.41
C VAL A 15 -12.22 5.93 -22.69
N GLY A 16 -11.39 6.85 -23.18
CA GLY A 16 -10.14 7.23 -22.54
C GLY A 16 -10.34 7.82 -21.13
N LEU A 17 -11.29 8.74 -20.98
CA LEU A 17 -11.65 9.33 -19.68
C LEU A 17 -12.27 8.29 -18.73
N PHE A 18 -13.10 7.39 -19.25
CA PHE A 18 -13.76 6.33 -18.49
C PHE A 18 -12.77 5.28 -17.99
N LEU A 19 -11.87 4.81 -18.85
CA LEU A 19 -10.77 3.92 -18.46
C LEU A 19 -9.82 4.60 -17.47
N GLY A 20 -9.57 5.89 -17.69
CA GLY A 20 -8.88 6.76 -16.73
C GLY A 20 -9.55 6.73 -15.36
N TRP A 21 -10.87 6.88 -15.27
CA TRP A 21 -11.58 6.86 -13.99
C TRP A 21 -11.42 5.53 -13.23
N PHE A 22 -11.57 4.39 -13.91
CA PHE A 22 -11.45 3.06 -13.28
C PHE A 22 -10.03 2.74 -12.80
N ALA A 23 -9.01 3.23 -13.51
CA ALA A 23 -7.62 2.98 -13.14
C ALA A 23 -7.21 3.69 -11.83
N TYR A 24 -8.02 4.58 -11.26
CA TYR A 24 -7.61 5.48 -10.16
C TYR A 24 -8.20 5.13 -8.80
N LYS A 25 -8.93 4.01 -8.65
CA LYS A 25 -9.48 3.65 -7.33
C LYS A 25 -8.34 3.33 -6.36
N ARG A 26 -8.12 4.25 -5.43
CA ARG A 26 -7.08 4.21 -4.39
C ARG A 26 -7.75 4.24 -3.03
N HIS A 27 -7.26 3.43 -2.11
CA HIS A 27 -7.67 3.43 -0.71
C HIS A 27 -6.54 3.95 0.15
N PHE A 28 -6.85 4.79 1.12
CA PHE A 28 -5.89 5.37 2.05
C PHE A 28 -6.11 4.78 3.44
N TYR A 29 -5.13 4.06 3.97
CA TYR A 29 -5.22 3.46 5.29
C TYR A 29 -4.25 4.14 6.25
N TYR A 30 -4.76 4.61 7.39
CA TYR A 30 -4.00 5.35 8.38
C TYR A 30 -3.61 4.48 9.57
N PHE A 31 -2.41 4.72 10.10
CA PHE A 31 -1.88 4.09 11.29
C PHE A 31 -2.35 4.85 12.54
N GLY A 32 -3.52 4.49 13.05
CA GLY A 32 -4.14 5.17 14.20
C GLY A 32 -4.20 6.69 14.00
N ASP A 33 -3.84 7.44 15.02
CA ASP A 33 -3.85 8.91 15.03
C ASP A 33 -2.48 9.54 14.72
N THR A 34 -1.54 8.76 14.15
CA THR A 34 -0.15 9.20 13.92
C THR A 34 0.00 10.15 12.72
N GLY A 35 -1.05 10.30 11.91
CA GLY A 35 -1.01 11.00 10.62
C GLY A 35 -0.28 10.23 9.50
N LYS A 36 0.34 9.08 9.81
CA LYS A 36 0.98 8.22 8.82
C LYS A 36 -0.06 7.37 8.13
N CYS A 37 0.11 7.16 6.84
CA CYS A 37 -0.79 6.33 6.04
C CYS A 37 -0.03 5.64 4.91
N VAL A 38 -0.72 4.70 4.27
CA VAL A 38 -0.33 4.08 3.01
C VAL A 38 -1.47 4.17 2.02
N THR A 39 -1.12 4.27 0.75
CA THR A 39 -2.08 4.19 -0.36
C THR A 39 -2.03 2.81 -0.96
N VAL A 40 -3.18 2.15 -1.06
CA VAL A 40 -3.34 0.89 -1.79
C VAL A 40 -4.00 1.20 -3.13
N TRP A 41 -3.30 0.84 -4.19
CA TRP A 41 -3.74 1.05 -5.56
C TRP A 41 -3.82 -0.30 -6.28
N LYS A 42 -5.06 -0.75 -6.52
CA LYS A 42 -5.32 -1.96 -7.31
C LYS A 42 -5.18 -1.62 -8.78
N LYS A 43 -4.20 -2.22 -9.45
CA LYS A 43 -3.99 -2.05 -10.89
C LYS A 43 -4.81 -3.07 -11.66
N LEU A 44 -5.03 -2.78 -12.93
CA LEU A 44 -5.52 -3.77 -13.89
C LEU A 44 -4.52 -4.94 -13.95
N TRP A 45 -5.01 -6.15 -14.28
CA TRP A 45 -4.20 -7.38 -14.44
C TRP A 45 -3.71 -8.07 -13.15
N GLY A 46 -4.47 -7.96 -12.05
CA GLY A 46 -4.23 -8.80 -10.85
C GLY A 46 -3.03 -8.39 -10.01
N LYS A 47 -2.44 -7.22 -10.27
CA LYS A 47 -1.39 -6.61 -9.46
C LYS A 47 -1.95 -5.49 -8.59
N SER A 48 -1.44 -5.37 -7.39
CA SER A 48 -1.71 -4.24 -6.49
C SER A 48 -0.40 -3.63 -6.05
N ILE A 49 -0.39 -2.30 -5.91
CA ILE A 49 0.76 -1.61 -5.32
C ILE A 49 0.36 -0.88 -4.05
N ILE A 50 1.30 -0.80 -3.12
CA ILE A 50 1.17 -0.06 -1.87
C ILE A 50 2.24 1.02 -1.88
N VAL A 51 1.84 2.26 -1.64
CA VAL A 51 2.71 3.45 -1.70
C VAL A 51 2.74 4.08 -0.31
N PRO A 52 3.90 4.55 0.19
CA PRO A 52 3.94 5.24 1.46
C PRO A 52 3.25 6.60 1.36
N GLY A 53 2.42 6.93 2.34
CA GLY A 53 1.65 8.17 2.37
C GLY A 53 0.45 8.17 1.40
N LYS A 54 -0.15 9.35 1.25
CA LYS A 54 -1.20 9.60 0.25
C LYS A 54 -0.56 9.78 -1.12
N TYR A 55 -1.02 8.99 -2.09
CA TYR A 55 -0.58 9.09 -3.47
C TYR A 55 -1.75 9.37 -4.41
N TYR A 56 -1.66 10.48 -5.13
CA TYR A 56 -2.66 10.92 -6.12
C TYR A 56 -2.09 10.99 -7.55
N GLY A 57 -0.82 10.59 -7.73
CA GLY A 57 -0.14 10.66 -9.02
C GLY A 57 -0.72 9.70 -10.06
N ILE A 58 -0.52 10.02 -11.33
CA ILE A 58 -1.01 9.25 -12.47
C ILE A 58 -0.12 8.03 -12.73
N GLY A 59 1.20 8.22 -12.61
CA GLY A 59 2.20 7.19 -12.88
C GLY A 59 2.37 6.21 -11.72
N THR A 60 3.18 5.17 -11.96
CA THR A 60 3.67 4.34 -10.85
C THR A 60 4.75 5.11 -10.11
N PRO A 61 4.70 5.22 -8.76
CA PRO A 61 5.75 5.88 -8.01
C PRO A 61 7.04 5.05 -7.99
N ASP A 62 8.16 5.66 -7.67
CA ASP A 62 9.47 4.99 -7.58
C ASP A 62 9.68 4.25 -6.25
N ASN A 63 8.73 4.38 -5.31
CA ASN A 63 8.75 3.66 -4.05
C ASN A 63 7.39 3.05 -3.72
N TYR A 64 7.33 1.73 -3.79
CA TYR A 64 6.12 0.96 -3.56
C TYR A 64 6.41 -0.51 -3.25
N VAL A 65 5.41 -1.16 -2.65
CA VAL A 65 5.35 -2.63 -2.59
C VAL A 65 4.43 -3.13 -3.69
N GLU A 66 4.90 -4.01 -4.56
CA GLU A 66 4.08 -4.76 -5.51
C GLU A 66 3.66 -6.10 -4.92
N THR A 67 2.40 -6.49 -5.10
CA THR A 67 1.87 -7.78 -4.66
C THR A 67 0.74 -8.26 -5.57
N GLY A 68 0.42 -9.55 -5.50
CA GLY A 68 -0.77 -10.11 -6.15
C GLY A 68 -2.08 -9.61 -5.52
N SER A 69 -3.16 -9.65 -6.28
CA SER A 69 -4.50 -9.16 -5.89
C SER A 69 -5.23 -10.00 -4.84
N VAL A 70 -4.67 -11.13 -4.40
CA VAL A 70 -5.29 -12.03 -3.40
C VAL A 70 -4.46 -12.21 -2.14
N SER A 71 -3.34 -11.49 -2.02
CA SER A 71 -2.43 -11.61 -0.87
C SER A 71 -2.91 -10.81 0.34
N TYR A 72 -2.42 -11.20 1.52
CA TYR A 72 -2.45 -10.36 2.72
C TYR A 72 -1.06 -9.79 2.99
N ILE A 73 -1.00 -8.48 3.23
CA ILE A 73 0.24 -7.79 3.60
C ILE A 73 0.01 -7.03 4.90
N SER A 74 0.89 -7.29 5.87
CA SER A 74 0.99 -6.49 7.09
C SER A 74 2.07 -5.43 6.91
N ILE A 75 1.71 -4.19 7.20
CA ILE A 75 2.62 -3.05 7.22
C ILE A 75 2.69 -2.55 8.64
N PHE A 76 3.89 -2.35 9.14
CA PHE A 76 4.16 -1.83 10.46
C PHE A 76 4.78 -0.45 10.36
N TRP A 77 4.48 0.37 11.35
CA TRP A 77 5.13 1.67 11.58
C TRP A 77 5.48 1.79 13.07
N SER A 78 6.60 2.43 13.38
CA SER A 78 7.02 2.67 14.77
C SER A 78 7.64 4.06 14.90
N LYS A 79 7.48 4.68 16.08
CA LYS A 79 8.18 5.92 16.43
C LYS A 79 9.70 5.78 16.42
N GLU A 80 10.23 4.58 16.67
CA GLU A 80 11.68 4.31 16.60
C GLU A 80 12.22 4.40 15.16
N LEU A 81 11.36 4.16 14.15
CA LEU A 81 11.69 4.25 12.73
C LEU A 81 10.64 5.10 11.99
N PRO A 82 10.57 6.43 12.26
CA PRO A 82 9.44 7.26 11.87
C PRO A 82 9.30 7.46 10.35
N ASN A 83 10.38 7.19 9.61
CA ASN A 83 10.51 7.34 8.15
C ASN A 83 10.52 5.98 7.43
N SER A 84 10.21 4.89 8.12
CA SER A 84 10.23 3.56 7.53
C SER A 84 8.92 2.83 7.79
N PHE A 85 8.51 2.04 6.80
CA PHE A 85 7.39 1.13 6.91
C PHE A 85 7.94 -0.30 6.75
N ILE A 86 7.73 -1.13 7.77
CA ILE A 86 8.21 -2.52 7.73
C ILE A 86 7.10 -3.39 7.15
N VAL A 87 7.42 -4.22 6.17
CA VAL A 87 6.44 -4.98 5.40
C VAL A 87 6.66 -6.46 5.66
N SER A 88 5.59 -7.19 5.94
CA SER A 88 5.61 -8.65 6.03
C SER A 88 4.37 -9.21 5.34
N GLY A 89 4.57 -10.20 4.48
CA GLY A 89 3.50 -10.92 3.80
C GLY A 89 3.40 -12.34 4.32
N GLU A 90 2.30 -13.03 4.01
CA GLU A 90 2.15 -14.47 4.31
C GLU A 90 3.31 -15.31 3.75
N ASN A 91 3.78 -14.93 2.56
CA ASN A 91 4.98 -15.49 1.94
C ASN A 91 5.93 -14.33 1.57
N PRO A 92 7.20 -14.33 2.03
CA PRO A 92 8.17 -13.29 1.69
C PRO A 92 8.44 -13.13 0.19
N LYS A 93 8.06 -14.12 -0.63
CA LYS A 93 8.15 -14.09 -2.10
C LYS A 93 6.88 -13.55 -2.78
N SER A 94 5.80 -13.30 -2.04
CA SER A 94 4.53 -12.82 -2.61
C SER A 94 4.51 -11.33 -2.93
N TYR A 95 5.55 -10.61 -2.52
CA TYR A 95 5.66 -9.17 -2.72
C TYR A 95 7.09 -8.74 -3.06
N ILE A 96 7.19 -7.63 -3.77
CA ILE A 96 8.44 -7.01 -4.19
C ILE A 96 8.44 -5.59 -3.67
N ILE A 97 9.53 -5.17 -3.02
CA ILE A 97 9.73 -3.78 -2.63
C ILE A 97 10.56 -3.12 -3.72
N ASN A 98 10.02 -2.08 -4.33
CA ASN A 98 10.77 -1.13 -5.15
C ASN A 98 10.98 0.12 -4.31
N SER A 99 12.23 0.53 -4.08
CA SER A 99 12.55 1.70 -3.26
C SER A 99 13.76 2.41 -3.84
N ALA A 100 13.58 3.59 -4.39
CA ALA A 100 14.70 4.49 -4.66
C ALA A 100 15.23 5.09 -3.33
N GLU A 101 16.55 5.05 -3.12
CA GLU A 101 17.24 5.45 -1.88
C GLU A 101 16.98 6.91 -1.44
N THR A 102 16.54 7.75 -2.37
CA THR A 102 16.31 9.19 -2.16
C THR A 102 14.96 9.52 -1.50
N ASN A 103 14.10 8.53 -1.25
CA ASN A 103 12.76 8.76 -0.74
C ASN A 103 12.73 9.01 0.78
N LYS A 104 11.95 10.02 1.20
CA LYS A 104 11.77 10.38 2.62
C LYS A 104 11.13 9.29 3.48
N ASN A 105 10.28 8.46 2.88
CA ASN A 105 9.72 7.29 3.55
C ASN A 105 10.10 6.06 2.74
N ILE A 106 10.58 5.00 3.37
CA ILE A 106 11.01 3.77 2.68
C ILE A 106 10.26 2.54 3.17
N PHE A 107 10.10 1.55 2.30
CA PHE A 107 9.64 0.22 2.70
C PHE A 107 10.84 -0.67 3.03
N LEU A 108 10.75 -1.39 4.14
CA LEU A 108 11.74 -2.34 4.61
C LEU A 108 11.11 -3.72 4.70
N LYS A 109 11.81 -4.74 4.21
CA LYS A 109 11.34 -6.11 4.32
C LYS A 109 11.55 -6.61 5.74
N TYR A 110 10.49 -7.08 6.41
CA TYR A 110 10.60 -7.60 7.78
C TYR A 110 11.58 -8.77 7.86
N GLU A 111 11.60 -9.61 6.83
CA GLU A 111 12.43 -10.82 6.82
C GLU A 111 13.93 -10.54 6.74
N ASP A 112 14.35 -9.39 6.19
CA ASP A 112 15.77 -9.06 6.01
C ASP A 112 16.50 -8.85 7.35
N LYS A 113 15.80 -8.34 8.36
CA LYS A 113 16.34 -8.09 9.71
C LYS A 113 15.33 -8.45 10.79
N LYS A 114 14.78 -9.67 10.71
CA LYS A 114 13.67 -10.15 11.55
C LYS A 114 13.85 -9.86 13.04
N GLU A 115 15.00 -10.20 13.62
CA GLU A 115 15.22 -10.03 15.06
C GLU A 115 15.34 -8.55 15.47
N TYR A 116 15.95 -7.72 14.62
CA TYR A 116 16.02 -6.28 14.83
C TYR A 116 14.63 -5.65 14.81
N TYR A 117 13.83 -5.93 13.78
CA TYR A 117 12.46 -5.40 13.69
C TYR A 117 11.54 -5.97 14.75
N LYS A 118 11.71 -7.23 15.16
CA LYS A 118 10.97 -7.81 16.27
C LYS A 118 11.22 -7.02 17.57
N ASN A 119 12.47 -6.68 17.86
CA ASN A 119 12.84 -5.89 19.03
C ASN A 119 12.30 -4.44 18.99
N ILE A 120 12.15 -3.86 17.79
CA ILE A 120 11.52 -2.55 17.61
C ILE A 120 10.00 -2.64 17.81
N LEU A 121 9.35 -3.64 17.19
CA LEU A 121 7.89 -3.69 17.06
C LEU A 121 7.19 -4.34 18.26
N TYR A 122 7.81 -5.30 18.93
CA TYR A 122 7.15 -6.13 19.94
C TYR A 122 7.81 -6.02 21.31
N SER A 123 7.00 -6.15 22.36
CA SER A 123 7.49 -6.29 23.73
C SER A 123 8.06 -7.69 23.95
N LYS A 124 9.25 -7.75 24.57
CA LYS A 124 9.91 -9.03 24.93
C LYS A 124 9.11 -9.86 25.93
N SER A 125 8.30 -9.23 26.78
CA SER A 125 7.62 -9.92 27.89
C SER A 125 6.38 -10.70 27.45
N ASN A 126 5.67 -10.24 26.41
CA ASN A 126 4.37 -10.80 26.03
C ASN A 126 4.16 -10.92 24.51
N ASN A 127 5.18 -10.60 23.72
CA ASN A 127 5.14 -10.62 22.26
C ASN A 127 3.98 -9.81 21.65
N LYS A 128 3.43 -8.83 22.39
CA LYS A 128 2.44 -7.87 21.89
C LYS A 128 3.16 -6.71 21.22
N LEU A 129 2.50 -6.13 20.23
CA LEU A 129 2.98 -4.90 19.58
C LEU A 129 3.16 -3.81 20.63
N LYS A 130 4.28 -3.08 20.59
CA LYS A 130 4.54 -1.98 21.52
C LYS A 130 3.52 -0.85 21.33
N GLN A 131 3.36 -0.01 22.35
CA GLN A 131 2.38 1.08 22.33
C GLN A 131 2.67 2.12 21.24
N ASP A 132 3.94 2.34 20.94
CA ASP A 132 4.46 3.27 19.94
C ASP A 132 4.62 2.65 18.54
N ALA A 133 4.22 1.39 18.38
CA ALA A 133 4.14 0.68 17.12
C ALA A 133 2.68 0.47 16.69
N GLU A 134 2.46 0.52 15.39
CA GLU A 134 1.17 0.33 14.73
C GLU A 134 1.31 -0.71 13.62
N VAL A 135 0.20 -1.41 13.33
CA VAL A 135 0.12 -2.34 12.19
C VAL A 135 -1.17 -2.13 11.41
N LEU A 136 -1.07 -2.28 10.10
CA LEU A 136 -2.18 -2.42 9.18
C LEU A 136 -2.02 -3.75 8.45
N SER A 137 -2.96 -4.67 8.66
CA SER A 137 -3.07 -5.90 7.87
C SER A 137 -4.06 -5.67 6.74
N ILE A 138 -3.56 -5.57 5.52
CA ILE A 138 -4.30 -5.17 4.34
C ILE A 138 -4.68 -6.41 3.53
N SER A 139 -5.98 -6.55 3.26
CA SER A 139 -6.47 -7.51 2.28
C SER A 139 -6.27 -6.94 0.88
N MET A 140 -5.57 -7.63 -0.02
CA MET A 140 -5.53 -7.22 -1.43
C MET A 140 -6.78 -7.64 -2.18
N ARG A 141 -7.48 -8.68 -1.70
CA ARG A 141 -8.74 -9.15 -2.29
C ARG A 141 -9.85 -8.14 -2.04
N GLU A 142 -10.07 -7.78 -0.78
CA GLU A 142 -11.15 -6.88 -0.38
C GLU A 142 -10.62 -5.46 -0.14
N PRO A 143 -11.44 -4.40 -0.26
CA PRO A 143 -10.98 -3.02 -0.04
C PRO A 143 -11.04 -2.68 1.46
N TYR A 144 -10.30 -3.40 2.29
CA TYR A 144 -10.15 -3.06 3.70
C TYR A 144 -8.77 -3.38 4.26
N ALA A 145 -8.44 -2.72 5.36
CA ALA A 145 -7.32 -3.05 6.24
C ALA A 145 -7.81 -3.26 7.67
N THR A 146 -7.06 -4.02 8.46
CA THR A 146 -7.33 -4.26 9.88
C THR A 146 -6.24 -3.63 10.73
N ASP A 147 -6.61 -2.89 11.77
CA ASP A 147 -5.65 -2.29 12.70
C ASP A 147 -5.17 -3.28 13.80
N LYS A 148 -4.26 -2.84 14.67
CA LYS A 148 -3.72 -3.66 15.77
C LYS A 148 -4.77 -4.15 16.79
N LYS A 149 -5.99 -3.58 16.77
CA LYS A 149 -7.12 -3.98 17.63
C LYS A 149 -8.11 -4.90 16.90
N GLY A 150 -7.89 -5.19 15.61
CA GLY A 150 -8.81 -6.00 14.82
C GLY A 150 -9.93 -5.20 14.13
N ASN A 151 -9.92 -3.86 14.20
CA ASN A 151 -10.97 -3.08 13.56
C ASN A 151 -10.72 -2.93 12.07
N LYS A 152 -11.77 -3.12 11.27
CA LYS A 152 -11.72 -2.87 9.82
C LYS A 152 -11.68 -1.36 9.52
N LYS A 153 -10.88 -1.00 8.53
CA LYS A 153 -10.72 0.34 7.93
C LYS A 153 -11.03 0.20 6.45
N TYR A 154 -11.84 1.08 5.88
CA TYR A 154 -12.30 1.07 4.48
C TYR A 154 -11.77 2.30 3.71
#